data_AF-X0XCS7-F1
#
_entry.id   AF-X0XCS7-F1
#
_cell.length_a   1.000
_cell.length_b   1.000
_cell.length_c   1.000
_cell.angle_alpha   90.00
_cell.angle_beta   90.00
_cell.angle_gamma   90.00
#
_symmetry.space_group_name_H-M   'P 1'
#
loop_
_entity.id
_entity.type
_entity.pdbx_description
1 polymer ?
#
loop_
_entity_poly.entity_id
_entity_poly.type
_entity_poly.pdbx_seq_one_letter_code
_entity_poly.pdbx_strand_id
1 'polypeptide(L)'
;MAVVLWPLIWAFITGFTTYTFVFPRWDSFVWFDNFLDALKDKYFLNSLYVIGKFVVCVVFLEFSLGFVIAFLLSRDIKFKVVFYTILTIPMVMAPVAVALMWRMFLHTELGIANYLIRLIGLRPVNWLGSSKIAFWT
;
A
#
# COMPACT_ATOMS: atom_id res chain seq x y z
N MET A 1 -9.83 15.94 20.74
CA MET A 1 -8.58 16.63 20.33
C MET A 1 -7.38 16.18 21.17
N ALA A 2 -7.45 16.18 22.50
CA ALA A 2 -6.33 15.75 23.37
C ALA A 2 -5.75 14.36 23.05
N VAL A 3 -6.59 13.37 22.74
CA VAL A 3 -6.17 11.99 22.39
C VAL A 3 -5.32 11.93 21.11
N VAL A 4 -5.52 12.85 20.16
CA VAL A 4 -4.73 12.91 18.91
C VAL A 4 -3.46 13.75 19.11
N LEU A 5 -3.57 14.85 19.85
CA LEU A 5 -2.47 15.78 20.07
C LEU A 5 -1.36 15.16 20.94
N TRP A 6 -1.72 14.34 21.93
CA TRP A 6 -0.76 13.72 22.82
C TRP A 6 0.32 12.88 22.12
N PRO A 7 -0.01 11.85 21.31
CA PRO A 7 1.01 11.07 20.60
C PRO A 7 1.75 11.89 19.55
N LEU A 8 1.14 12.93 18.97
CA LEU A 8 1.78 13.79 17.98
C LEU A 8 2.87 14.66 18.62
N ILE A 9 2.57 15.27 19.78
CA ILE A 9 3.56 16.02 20.57
C ILE A 9 4.68 15.08 21.02
N TRP A 10 4.32 13.87 21.46
CA TRP A 10 5.31 12.88 21.90
C TRP A 10 6.24 12.44 20.74
N ALA A 11 5.67 12.12 19.58
CA ALA A 11 6.42 11.78 18.37
C ALA A 11 7.34 12.93 17.93
N PHE A 12 6.84 14.17 18.01
CA PHE A 12 7.62 15.36 17.72
C PHE A 12 8.84 15.46 18.65
N ILE A 13 8.67 15.37 19.97
CA ILE A 13 9.78 15.44 20.93
C ILE A 13 10.80 14.30 20.71
N THR A 14 10.32 13.07 20.46
CA THR A 14 11.21 11.94 20.16
C THR A 14 11.98 12.11 18.86
N GLY A 15 11.45 12.85 17.88
CA GLY A 15 12.17 13.15 16.63
C GLY A 15 13.47 13.93 16.85
N PHE A 16 13.54 14.75 17.91
CA PHE A 16 14.71 15.55 18.26
C PHE A 16 15.57 14.95 19.39
N THR A 17 15.25 13.75 19.86
CA THR A 17 15.91 13.10 21.01
C THR A 17 16.44 11.72 20.60
N THR A 18 17.56 11.29 21.15
CA THR A 18 17.97 9.87 21.06
C THR A 18 17.13 9.05 22.02
N TYR A 19 16.05 8.48 21.51
CA TYR A 19 15.15 7.61 22.28
C TYR A 19 15.14 6.21 21.67
N THR A 20 15.52 5.22 22.47
CA THR A 20 15.50 3.81 22.06
C THR A 20 14.43 3.06 22.85
N PHE A 21 13.57 2.30 22.18
CA PHE A 21 12.53 1.51 22.88
C PHE A 21 13.09 0.37 23.73
N VAL A 22 14.30 -0.13 23.40
CA VAL A 22 15.01 -1.21 24.12
C VAL A 22 15.55 -0.72 25.47
N PHE A 23 16.03 0.52 25.54
CA PHE A 23 16.47 1.16 26.76
C PHE A 23 15.80 2.54 26.83
N PRO A 24 14.65 2.66 27.50
CA PRO A 24 13.87 3.90 27.54
C PRO A 24 14.57 4.91 28.46
N ARG A 25 15.67 5.48 27.98
CA ARG A 25 16.37 6.61 28.56
C ARG A 25 16.36 7.74 27.55
N TRP A 26 16.11 8.95 28.03
CA TRP A 26 16.35 10.16 27.25
C TRP A 26 17.83 10.47 27.34
N ASP A 27 18.61 9.87 26.44
CA ASP A 27 20.05 9.93 26.54
C ASP A 27 20.59 11.32 26.14
N SER A 28 19.99 12.00 25.15
CA SER A 28 20.36 13.36 24.74
C SER A 28 19.40 14.01 23.73
N PHE A 29 19.30 15.34 23.75
CA PHE A 29 18.64 16.14 22.70
C PHE A 29 19.62 16.35 21.54
N VAL A 30 19.27 15.88 20.35
CA VAL A 30 20.15 15.79 19.16
C VAL A 30 19.68 16.67 18.01
N TRP A 31 18.77 17.61 18.26
CA TRP A 31 18.25 18.54 17.25
C TRP A 31 17.84 17.80 15.95
N PHE A 32 18.56 18.01 14.85
CA PHE A 32 18.23 17.47 13.52
C PHE A 32 19.07 16.25 13.12
N ASP A 33 19.95 15.74 13.97
CA ASP A 33 20.88 14.67 13.60
C ASP A 33 20.14 13.39 13.16
N ASN A 34 19.05 13.03 13.85
CA ASN A 34 18.18 11.91 13.46
C ASN A 34 17.67 12.02 12.01
N PHE A 35 17.35 13.23 11.55
CA PHE A 35 16.86 13.47 10.19
C PHE A 35 17.99 13.43 9.17
N LEU A 36 19.15 14.00 9.50
CA LEU A 36 20.34 13.97 8.65
C LEU A 36 20.86 12.54 8.47
N ASP A 37 20.83 11.74 9.52
CA ASP A 37 21.23 10.34 9.48
C ASP A 37 20.25 9.50 8.65
N ALA A 38 18.93 9.72 8.81
CA ALA A 38 17.92 9.08 7.98
C ALA A 38 18.10 9.42 6.48
N LEU A 39 18.42 10.68 6.15
CA LEU A 39 18.66 11.11 4.76
C LEU A 39 19.94 10.53 4.16
N LYS A 40 20.91 10.12 4.98
CA LYS A 40 22.14 9.45 4.52
C LYS A 40 21.98 7.93 4.42
N ASP A 41 20.97 7.36 5.07
CA ASP A 41 20.71 5.94 5.05
C ASP A 41 20.17 5.50 3.68
N LYS A 42 20.95 4.64 3.01
CA LYS A 42 20.59 4.08 1.70
C LYS A 42 19.31 3.24 1.76
N TYR A 43 19.05 2.55 2.87
CA TYR A 43 17.84 1.75 3.03
C TYR A 43 16.61 2.64 3.17
N PHE A 44 16.72 3.75 3.88
CA PHE A 44 15.64 4.74 3.99
C PHE A 44 15.33 5.38 2.64
N LEU A 45 16.35 5.84 1.91
CA LEU A 45 16.17 6.46 0.59
C LEU A 45 15.59 5.48 -0.44
N ASN A 46 16.06 4.22 -0.45
CA ASN A 46 15.51 3.18 -1.31
C ASN A 46 14.03 2.92 -0.97
N SER A 47 13.70 2.77 0.32
CA SER A 47 12.31 2.58 0.76
C SER A 47 11.41 3.74 0.34
N LEU A 48 11.90 4.98 0.47
CA LEU A 48 11.17 6.18 0.05
C LEU A 48 10.94 6.19 -1.47
N TYR A 49 11.93 5.80 -2.26
CA TYR A 49 11.81 5.70 -3.71
C TYR A 49 10.80 4.63 -4.14
N VAL A 50 10.86 3.44 -3.54
CA VAL A 50 9.94 2.34 -3.83
C VAL A 50 8.50 2.73 -3.48
N ILE A 51 8.27 3.31 -2.30
CA ILE A 51 6.94 3.78 -1.88
C ILE A 51 6.45 4.92 -2.78
N GLY A 52 7.30 5.90 -3.08
CA GLY A 52 6.94 7.02 -3.95
C GLY A 52 6.51 6.54 -5.33
N LYS A 53 7.28 5.64 -5.94
CA LYS A 53 6.95 5.03 -7.23
C LYS A 53 5.66 4.21 -7.15
N PHE A 54 5.49 3.42 -6.10
CA PHE A 54 4.27 2.63 -5.87
C PHE A 54 3.03 3.54 -5.78
N VAL A 55 3.06 4.58 -4.94
CA VAL A 55 1.96 5.52 -4.77
C VAL A 55 1.61 6.22 -6.08
N VAL A 56 2.60 6.73 -6.81
CA VAL A 56 2.36 7.40 -8.10
C VAL A 56 1.69 6.44 -9.10
N CYS A 57 2.20 5.21 -9.23
CA CYS A 57 1.61 4.23 -10.14
C CYS A 57 0.19 3.84 -9.74
N VAL A 58 -0.05 3.54 -8.46
CA VAL A 58 -1.35 3.12 -7.96
C VAL A 58 -2.38 4.24 -8.10
N VAL A 59 -2.07 5.45 -7.62
CA VAL A 59 -2.97 6.60 -7.70
C VAL A 59 -3.30 6.93 -9.16
N PHE A 60 -2.30 6.91 -10.04
CA PHE A 60 -2.53 7.16 -11.46
C PHE A 60 -3.48 6.14 -12.09
N LEU A 61 -3.27 4.84 -11.81
CA LEU A 61 -4.12 3.77 -12.32
C LEU A 61 -5.54 3.83 -11.73
N GLU A 62 -5.67 3.98 -10.41
CA GLU A 62 -6.96 4.08 -9.71
C GLU A 62 -7.77 5.29 -10.20
N PHE A 63 -7.13 6.45 -10.32
CA PHE A 63 -7.77 7.66 -10.82
C PHE A 63 -8.20 7.48 -12.28
N SER A 64 -7.33 6.95 -13.14
CA SER A 64 -7.64 6.76 -14.55
C SER A 64 -8.80 5.77 -14.75
N LEU A 65 -8.78 4.63 -14.06
CA LEU A 65 -9.85 3.65 -14.10
C LEU A 65 -11.16 4.21 -13.53
N GLY A 66 -11.09 4.86 -12.36
CA GLY A 66 -12.25 5.49 -11.73
C GLY A 66 -12.86 6.57 -12.61
N PHE A 67 -12.03 7.39 -13.26
CA PHE A 67 -12.48 8.42 -14.20
C PHE A 67 -13.16 7.82 -15.43
N VAL A 68 -12.56 6.79 -16.05
CA VAL A 68 -13.15 6.10 -17.21
C VAL A 68 -14.51 5.48 -16.85
N ILE A 69 -14.59 4.78 -15.72
CA ILE A 69 -15.84 4.18 -15.25
C ILE A 69 -16.89 5.28 -14.96
N ALA A 70 -16.52 6.33 -14.25
CA ALA A 70 -17.41 7.45 -13.95
C ALA A 70 -17.90 8.15 -15.23
N PHE A 71 -17.03 8.35 -16.21
CA PHE A 71 -17.38 8.91 -17.51
C PHE A 71 -18.37 8.02 -18.27
N LEU A 72 -18.17 6.70 -18.28
CA LEU A 72 -19.12 5.76 -18.90
C LEU A 72 -20.48 5.80 -18.19
N LEU A 73 -20.50 5.78 -16.85
CA LEU A 73 -21.70 5.83 -16.02
C LEU A 73 -22.39 7.21 -15.96
N SER A 74 -21.77 8.25 -16.53
CA SER A 74 -22.38 9.58 -16.62
C SER A 74 -23.58 9.61 -17.57
N ARG A 75 -23.62 8.69 -18.55
CA ARG A 75 -24.74 8.52 -19.49
C ARG A 75 -25.94 7.86 -18.80
N ASP A 76 -27.14 8.03 -19.36
CA ASP A 76 -28.35 7.31 -18.91
C ASP A 76 -28.24 5.82 -19.25
N ILE A 77 -27.59 5.06 -18.35
CA ILE A 77 -27.49 3.61 -18.43
C ILE A 77 -28.64 2.98 -17.62
N LYS A 78 -29.41 2.10 -18.27
CA LYS A 78 -30.53 1.34 -17.66
C LYS A 78 -30.19 0.65 -16.32
N PHE A 79 -28.94 0.22 -16.11
CA PHE A 79 -28.53 -0.55 -14.92
C PHE A 79 -27.53 0.17 -14.02
N LYS A 80 -27.52 1.51 -14.03
CA LYS A 80 -26.57 2.34 -13.27
C LYS A 80 -26.44 1.92 -11.80
N VAL A 81 -27.56 1.68 -11.11
CA VAL A 81 -27.58 1.27 -9.69
C VAL A 81 -26.80 -0.03 -9.44
N VAL A 82 -26.95 -1.04 -10.30
CA VAL A 82 -26.26 -2.33 -10.14
C VAL A 82 -24.74 -2.16 -10.24
N PHE A 83 -24.26 -1.34 -11.19
CA PHE A 83 -22.83 -1.05 -11.31
C PHE A 83 -22.29 -0.34 -10.06
N TYR A 84 -22.99 0.67 -9.54
CA TYR A 84 -22.59 1.32 -8.29
C TYR A 84 -22.52 0.35 -7.12
N THR A 85 -23.51 -0.56 -6.99
CA THR A 85 -23.50 -1.58 -5.93
C THR A 85 -22.26 -2.46 -6.02
N ILE A 86 -21.97 -3.04 -7.20
CA ILE A 86 -20.82 -3.93 -7.38
C ILE A 86 -19.50 -3.20 -7.09
N LEU A 87 -19.35 -1.97 -7.59
CA LEU A 87 -18.12 -1.18 -7.39
C LEU A 87 -17.90 -0.79 -5.91
N THR A 88 -18.97 -0.67 -5.13
CA THR A 88 -18.89 -0.26 -3.71
C THR A 88 -18.60 -1.43 -2.77
N ILE A 89 -18.91 -2.67 -3.16
CA ILE A 89 -18.64 -3.89 -2.34
C ILE A 89 -17.22 -3.90 -1.73
N PRO A 90 -16.12 -3.73 -2.49
CA PRO A 90 -14.78 -3.76 -1.92
C PRO A 90 -14.47 -2.64 -0.93
N MET A 91 -15.13 -1.50 -1.04
CA MET A 91 -14.93 -0.37 -0.13
C MET A 91 -15.48 -0.64 1.28
N VAL A 92 -16.49 -1.51 1.38
CA VAL A 92 -17.13 -1.86 2.66
C VAL A 92 -16.44 -3.06 3.32
N MET A 93 -15.67 -3.84 2.56
CA MET A 93 -14.95 -5.00 3.10
C MET A 93 -13.78 -4.57 3.99
N ALA A 94 -13.51 -5.35 5.05
CA ALA A 94 -12.35 -5.13 5.90
C ALA A 94 -11.06 -5.26 5.08
N PRO A 95 -10.09 -4.33 5.20
CA PRO A 95 -8.83 -4.39 4.43
C PRO A 95 -8.10 -5.72 4.57
N VAL A 96 -8.15 -6.32 5.77
CA VAL A 96 -7.55 -7.64 6.05
C VAL A 96 -8.21 -8.75 5.22
N ALA A 97 -9.54 -8.73 5.08
CA ALA A 97 -10.26 -9.71 4.28
C ALA A 97 -9.91 -9.59 2.79
N VAL A 98 -9.84 -8.34 2.29
CA VAL A 98 -9.42 -8.06 0.91
C VAL A 98 -8.01 -8.58 0.64
N ALA A 99 -7.06 -8.34 1.56
CA ALA A 99 -5.70 -8.85 1.45
C ALA A 99 -5.64 -10.39 1.41
N LEU A 100 -6.43 -11.07 2.25
CA LEU A 100 -6.50 -12.53 2.27
C LEU A 100 -7.10 -13.11 0.99
N MET A 101 -8.15 -12.49 0.44
CA MET A 101 -8.73 -12.89 -0.84
C MET A 101 -7.72 -12.77 -1.98
N TRP A 102 -7.01 -11.64 -2.06
CA TRP A 102 -5.94 -11.46 -3.06
C TRP A 102 -4.82 -12.49 -2.88
N ARG A 103 -4.42 -12.78 -1.63
CA ARG A 103 -3.44 -13.84 -1.35
C ARG A 103 -3.90 -15.21 -1.86
N MET A 104 -5.18 -15.54 -1.72
CA MET A 104 -5.76 -16.78 -2.28
C MET A 104 -5.78 -16.76 -3.82
N PHE A 105 -6.18 -15.65 -4.43
CA PHE A 105 -6.23 -15.51 -5.89
C PHE A 105 -4.85 -15.61 -6.55
N LEU A 106 -3.83 -15.09 -5.87
CA LEU A 106 -2.43 -15.09 -6.31
C LEU A 106 -1.65 -16.33 -5.85
N HIS A 107 -2.31 -17.32 -5.24
CA HIS A 107 -1.67 -18.55 -4.80
C HIS A 107 -1.06 -19.31 -5.98
N THR A 108 0.19 -19.76 -5.84
CA THR A 108 0.97 -20.30 -6.96
C THR A 108 0.33 -21.54 -7.60
N GLU A 109 -0.21 -22.45 -6.80
CA GLU A 109 -0.73 -23.74 -7.29
C GLU A 109 -2.23 -23.76 -7.63
N LEU A 110 -3.04 -23.11 -6.79
CA LEU A 110 -4.51 -23.20 -6.82
C LEU A 110 -5.19 -21.84 -7.05
N GLY A 111 -4.40 -20.77 -7.26
CA GLY A 111 -4.93 -19.43 -7.43
C GLY A 111 -5.56 -19.24 -8.81
N ILE A 112 -6.67 -18.49 -8.83
CA ILE A 112 -7.40 -18.15 -10.06
C ILE A 112 -6.48 -17.47 -11.08
N ALA A 113 -5.55 -16.61 -10.63
CA ALA A 113 -4.63 -15.92 -11.53
C ALA A 113 -3.76 -16.89 -12.34
N ASN A 114 -3.16 -17.89 -11.68
CA ASN A 114 -2.33 -18.89 -12.37
C ASN A 114 -3.15 -19.91 -13.16
N TYR A 115 -4.38 -20.18 -12.73
CA TYR A 115 -5.31 -20.98 -13.53
C TYR A 115 -5.60 -20.30 -14.88
N LEU A 116 -5.88 -18.99 -14.89
CA LEU A 116 -6.09 -18.22 -16.12
C LEU A 116 -4.84 -18.17 -17.00
N ILE A 117 -3.65 -18.03 -16.40
CA ILE A 117 -2.36 -18.08 -17.12
C ILE A 117 -2.13 -19.45 -17.79
N ARG A 118 -2.45 -20.54 -17.10
CA ARG A 118 -2.34 -21.89 -17.65
C ARG A 118 -3.30 -22.12 -18.82
N LEU A 119 -4.51 -21.56 -18.76
CA LEU A 119 -5.49 -21.66 -19.85
C LEU A 119 -5.00 -21.05 -21.17
N ILE A 120 -4.20 -19.97 -21.09
CA ILE A 120 -3.57 -19.35 -22.26
C ILE A 120 -2.20 -19.95 -22.61
N GLY A 121 -1.83 -21.08 -21.99
CA GLY A 121 -0.62 -21.86 -22.31
C GLY A 121 0.67 -21.38 -21.64
N LEU A 122 0.60 -20.46 -20.68
CA LEU A 122 1.77 -19.91 -19.99
C LEU A 122 2.08 -20.68 -18.70
N ARG A 123 3.33 -20.60 -18.23
CA ARG A 123 3.79 -21.24 -16.99
C ARG A 123 3.25 -20.48 -15.76
N PRO A 124 2.90 -21.18 -14.68
CA PRO A 124 2.43 -20.56 -13.45
C PRO A 124 3.51 -19.63 -12.86
N VAL A 125 3.06 -18.50 -12.32
CA VAL A 125 3.92 -17.45 -11.79
C VAL A 125 3.88 -17.47 -10.27
N ASN A 126 5.05 -17.43 -9.62
CA ASN A 126 5.11 -17.29 -8.16
C ASN A 126 5.00 -15.80 -7.77
N TRP A 127 3.78 -15.29 -7.73
CA TRP A 127 3.47 -13.88 -7.48
C TRP A 127 3.94 -13.38 -6.12
N LEU A 128 3.87 -14.22 -5.08
CA LEU A 128 4.13 -13.83 -3.70
C LEU A 128 5.56 -14.15 -3.24
N GLY A 129 6.23 -15.11 -3.89
CA GLY A 129 7.56 -15.57 -3.48
C GLY A 129 8.68 -15.18 -4.45
N SER A 130 8.38 -14.55 -5.58
CA SER A 130 9.41 -14.14 -6.55
C SER A 130 9.87 -12.71 -6.29
N SER A 131 11.14 -12.52 -5.90
CA SER A 131 11.76 -11.19 -5.78
C SER A 131 11.82 -10.44 -7.12
N LYS A 132 11.76 -11.13 -8.26
CA LYS A 132 11.71 -10.50 -9.60
C LYS A 132 10.36 -9.87 -9.94
N ILE A 133 9.30 -10.23 -9.22
CA ILE A 133 7.91 -9.85 -9.51
C ILE A 133 7.31 -9.08 -8.33
N ALA A 134 7.81 -9.32 -7.12
CA ALA A 134 7.61 -8.45 -5.98
C ALA A 134 7.97 -7.02 -6.39
N PHE A 135 7.09 -6.07 -6.10
CA PHE A 135 7.27 -4.67 -6.47
C PHE A 135 8.62 -4.19 -5.92
N TRP A 136 9.59 -4.05 -6.85
CA TRP A 136 10.87 -3.34 -6.75
C TRP A 136 11.53 -3.44 -5.37
N THR A 137 12.31 -4.51 -5.16
CA THR A 137 13.28 -4.60 -4.06
C THR A 137 14.44 -3.63 -4.29
#